data_AF-A0A2V7M2I8-F1
#
_entry.id   AF-A0A2V7M2I8-F1
#
_cell.length_a   1.000
_cell.length_b   1.000
_cell.length_c   1.000
_cell.angle_alpha   90.00
_cell.angle_beta   90.00
_cell.angle_gamma   90.00
#
_symmetry.space_group_name_H-M   'P 1'
#
loop_
_entity.id
_entity.type
_entity.pdbx_description
1 polymer ?
#
loop_
_entity_poly.entity_id
_entity_poly.type
_entity_poly.pdbx_seq_one_letter_code
_entity_poly.pdbx_strand_id
1 'polypeptide(L)'
;MVTFACALIVFTLPRFVFNTLRGATIQTPAQDTAKAQVVAPATTVTAAPRSLGSRLTGIFGIILILGIGVALSRNRRAISRRVVGWGLGSQLVFAILVLRVSYGRDFFSWLGATVTKILSFSYAGSEFVFGEIGKQHSSLGVIFAFQIMPAIIFVSALFAIMYYLGIMQIVVKAFAFLMNRSMGSSGAESLNVAASIFMGQTEAPLTIRPFLPRMTLSELMTVMTAGMAHVSGSIMAAYIAFGIEARHLLTAVIMTAPGTIMMAKILEPETGVPETRGGVKVDIPRTDVNVLDAAARGTSEGLHLMLNVIAMLISFIALIALVNGLFGWIHGVVPWFPETLQTVLGWIFRPIAWVMGVPWH
;
A
#
# COMPACT_ATOMS: atom_id res chain seq x y z
N MET A 1 -1.05 -33.18 -8.62
CA MET A 1 -2.08 -33.14 -9.70
C MET A 1 -3.21 -34.16 -9.48
N VAL A 2 -2.94 -35.40 -9.08
CA VAL A 2 -3.98 -36.44 -8.85
C VAL A 2 -4.99 -36.07 -7.74
N THR A 3 -4.54 -35.40 -6.67
CA THR A 3 -5.39 -34.95 -5.55
C THR A 3 -6.38 -33.85 -5.93
N PHE A 4 -6.09 -33.06 -6.97
CA PHE A 4 -6.96 -31.98 -7.45
C PHE A 4 -8.06 -32.51 -8.39
N ALA A 5 -7.74 -33.56 -9.17
CA ALA A 5 -8.70 -34.24 -10.04
C ALA A 5 -9.73 -35.07 -9.25
N CYS A 6 -9.31 -35.74 -8.17
CA CYS A 6 -10.24 -36.48 -7.30
C CYS A 6 -11.19 -35.55 -6.51
N ALA A 7 -10.73 -34.37 -6.10
CA ALA A 7 -11.57 -33.39 -5.42
C ALA A 7 -12.65 -32.81 -6.35
N LEU A 8 -12.36 -32.63 -7.64
CA LEU A 8 -13.35 -32.19 -8.62
C LEU A 8 -14.44 -33.25 -8.82
N ILE A 9 -14.06 -34.52 -9.02
CA ILE A 9 -15.03 -35.60 -9.31
C ILE A 9 -15.98 -35.86 -8.12
N VAL A 10 -15.49 -35.75 -6.89
CA VAL A 10 -16.31 -36.02 -5.69
C VAL A 10 -17.26 -34.85 -5.35
N PHE A 11 -16.91 -33.60 -5.67
CA PHE A 11 -17.71 -32.44 -5.27
C PHE A 11 -18.55 -31.80 -6.39
N THR A 12 -18.20 -31.97 -7.68
CA THR A 12 -18.92 -31.29 -8.78
C THR A 12 -19.98 -32.16 -9.45
N LEU A 13 -19.76 -33.47 -9.59
CA LEU A 13 -20.69 -34.39 -10.24
C LEU A 13 -22.03 -34.57 -9.49
N PRO A 14 -22.07 -34.71 -8.14
CA PRO A 14 -23.33 -34.83 -7.42
C PRO A 14 -24.16 -33.56 -7.49
N ARG A 15 -23.52 -32.38 -7.43
CA ARG A 15 -24.18 -31.07 -7.48
C ARG A 15 -24.76 -30.77 -8.87
N PHE A 16 -24.07 -31.18 -9.94
CA PHE A 16 -24.55 -30.98 -11.31
C PHE A 16 -25.78 -31.86 -11.59
N VAL A 17 -25.77 -33.14 -11.19
CA VAL A 17 -26.93 -34.04 -11.36
C VAL A 17 -28.12 -33.61 -10.49
N PHE A 18 -27.87 -33.13 -9.27
CA PHE A 18 -28.92 -32.67 -8.36
C PHE A 18 -29.59 -31.36 -8.81
N ASN A 19 -28.84 -30.45 -9.46
CA ASN A 19 -29.37 -29.21 -9.99
C ASN A 19 -30.15 -29.39 -11.30
N THR A 20 -29.77 -30.37 -12.14
CA THR A 20 -30.50 -30.68 -13.38
C THR A 20 -31.85 -31.35 -13.10
N LEU A 21 -31.99 -32.08 -12.00
CA LEU A 21 -33.25 -32.73 -11.61
C LEU A 21 -34.25 -31.81 -10.88
N ARG A 22 -33.81 -30.65 -10.35
CA ARG A 22 -34.67 -29.67 -9.68
C ARG A 22 -35.02 -28.45 -10.52
N GLY A 23 -34.69 -28.46 -11.82
CA GLY A 23 -34.98 -27.38 -12.77
C GLY A 23 -36.46 -27.10 -13.08
N ALA A 24 -37.42 -27.56 -12.27
CA ALA A 24 -38.84 -27.36 -12.49
C ALA A 24 -39.59 -27.02 -11.19
N THR A 25 -39.25 -25.91 -10.55
CA THR A 25 -40.22 -25.19 -9.72
C THR A 25 -39.76 -23.74 -9.56
N ILE A 26 -40.37 -22.86 -10.36
CA ILE A 26 -40.25 -21.42 -10.22
C ILE A 26 -40.98 -21.03 -8.92
N GLN A 27 -40.23 -20.63 -7.90
CA GLN A 27 -40.74 -19.85 -6.79
C GLN A 27 -39.95 -18.55 -6.75
N THR A 28 -40.62 -17.47 -7.12
CA THR A 28 -40.17 -16.10 -7.00
C THR A 28 -40.25 -15.68 -5.52
N PRO A 29 -39.13 -15.35 -4.83
CA PRO A 29 -39.19 -14.63 -3.57
C PRO A 29 -39.11 -13.13 -3.85
N ALA A 30 -39.84 -12.37 -3.03
CA ALA A 30 -40.10 -10.95 -3.15
C ALA A 30 -38.83 -10.09 -3.34
N GLN A 31 -38.97 -9.07 -4.19
CA GLN A 31 -37.99 -8.00 -4.38
C GLN A 31 -37.87 -7.17 -3.10
N ASP A 32 -36.93 -7.53 -2.23
CA ASP A 32 -36.24 -6.52 -1.44
C ASP A 32 -35.15 -5.91 -2.33
N THR A 33 -35.41 -4.67 -2.74
CA THR A 33 -34.55 -3.90 -3.65
C THR A 33 -33.27 -3.46 -2.91
N ALA A 34 -32.36 -4.41 -2.69
CA ALA A 34 -30.95 -4.11 -2.46
C ALA A 34 -30.38 -3.58 -3.79
N LYS A 35 -30.63 -2.30 -4.06
CA LYS A 35 -29.99 -1.56 -5.15
C LYS A 35 -28.49 -1.77 -5.01
N ALA A 36 -27.89 -2.45 -5.98
CA ALA A 36 -26.46 -2.43 -6.18
C ALA A 36 -26.01 -0.97 -6.16
N GLN A 37 -25.28 -0.58 -5.12
CA GLN A 37 -24.66 0.73 -5.06
C GLN A 37 -23.60 0.78 -6.15
N VAL A 38 -24.01 1.26 -7.32
CA VAL A 38 -23.11 1.88 -8.27
C VAL A 38 -22.39 2.96 -7.47
N VAL A 39 -21.09 2.76 -7.24
CA VAL A 39 -20.24 3.80 -6.68
C VAL A 39 -20.32 4.96 -7.65
N ALA A 40 -21.12 5.97 -7.29
CA ALA A 40 -21.26 7.18 -8.07
C ALA A 40 -19.85 7.74 -8.31
N PRO A 41 -19.54 8.28 -9.51
CA PRO A 41 -18.28 8.98 -9.70
C PRO A 41 -18.16 10.02 -8.60
N ALA A 42 -17.07 9.96 -7.84
CA ALA A 42 -16.86 10.78 -6.66
C ALA A 42 -17.20 12.24 -7.01
N THR A 43 -18.32 12.73 -6.51
CA THR A 43 -18.61 14.16 -6.54
C THR A 43 -17.41 14.78 -5.85
N THR A 44 -16.75 15.71 -6.54
CA THR A 44 -15.67 16.51 -5.97
C THR A 44 -16.29 17.38 -4.88
N VAL A 45 -16.49 16.79 -3.70
CA VAL A 45 -16.89 17.48 -2.48
C VAL A 45 -15.80 18.51 -2.26
N THR A 46 -16.07 19.74 -2.70
CA THR A 46 -15.22 20.87 -2.46
C THR A 46 -15.32 21.08 -0.96
N ALA A 47 -14.34 20.55 -0.22
CA ALA A 47 -14.35 20.60 1.23
C ALA A 47 -14.59 22.06 1.66
N ALA A 48 -15.73 22.30 2.34
CA ALA A 48 -16.08 23.62 2.83
C ALA A 48 -14.88 24.21 3.60
N PRO A 49 -14.66 25.54 3.55
CA PRO A 49 -13.54 26.17 4.22
C PRO A 49 -13.56 25.81 5.70
N ARG A 50 -12.63 24.92 6.09
CA ARG A 50 -12.49 24.42 7.46
C ARG A 50 -12.26 25.58 8.43
N SER A 51 -12.99 25.58 9.55
CA SER A 51 -12.83 26.54 10.64
C SER A 51 -11.38 26.57 11.14
N LEU A 52 -10.90 27.70 11.67
CA LEU A 52 -9.53 27.83 12.19
C LEU A 52 -9.18 26.71 13.19
N GLY A 53 -10.09 26.36 14.10
CA GLY A 53 -9.90 25.27 15.06
C GLY A 53 -9.63 23.91 14.40
N SER A 54 -10.36 23.57 13.34
CA SER A 54 -10.16 22.30 12.59
C SER A 54 -8.92 22.29 11.70
N ARG A 55 -8.27 23.44 11.48
CA ARG A 55 -6.94 23.51 10.84
C ARG A 55 -5.83 23.35 11.88
N LEU A 56 -6.04 23.87 13.09
CA LEU A 56 -5.10 23.75 14.21
C LEU A 56 -5.00 22.30 14.71
N THR A 57 -6.05 21.50 14.59
CA THR A 57 -6.00 20.06 14.93
C THR A 57 -4.94 19.31 14.12
N GLY A 58 -4.75 19.64 12.84
CA GLY A 58 -3.69 19.02 12.03
C GLY A 58 -2.28 19.35 12.52
N ILE A 59 -2.05 20.60 12.96
CA ILE A 59 -0.77 21.01 13.56
C ILE A 59 -0.56 20.30 14.90
N PHE A 60 -1.60 20.24 15.73
CA PHE A 60 -1.59 19.48 16.98
C PHE A 60 -1.26 18.01 16.73
N GLY A 61 -1.80 17.42 15.66
CA GLY A 61 -1.50 16.04 15.28
C GLY A 61 -0.04 15.79 14.94
N ILE A 62 0.58 16.68 14.16
CA ILE A 62 2.01 16.61 13.88
C ILE A 62 2.82 16.69 15.17
N ILE A 63 2.50 17.65 16.06
CA ILE A 63 3.17 17.80 17.35
C ILE A 63 3.01 16.54 18.21
N LEU A 64 1.81 15.94 18.24
CA LEU A 64 1.55 14.75 19.03
C LEU A 64 2.31 13.53 18.50
N ILE A 65 2.32 13.28 17.18
CA ILE A 65 3.05 12.16 16.57
C ILE A 65 4.55 12.30 16.84
N LEU A 66 5.11 13.50 16.66
CA LEU A 66 6.51 13.76 16.97
C LEU A 66 6.78 13.63 18.48
N GLY A 67 5.86 14.11 19.32
CA GLY A 67 5.94 14.02 20.77
C GLY A 67 5.96 12.56 21.25
N ILE A 68 5.13 11.69 20.69
CA ILE A 68 5.13 10.25 20.94
C ILE A 68 6.47 9.65 20.49
N GLY A 69 6.95 10.01 19.29
CA GLY A 69 8.26 9.58 18.81
C GLY A 69 9.40 9.95 19.77
N VAL A 70 9.42 11.20 20.25
CA VAL A 70 10.44 11.68 21.21
C VAL A 70 10.27 11.00 22.57
N ALA A 71 9.05 10.75 23.03
CA ALA A 71 8.79 10.06 24.29
C ALA A 71 9.34 8.62 24.26
N LEU A 72 9.16 7.92 23.14
CA LEU A 72 9.63 6.55 22.90
C LEU A 72 11.08 6.46 22.40
N SER A 73 11.76 7.60 22.19
CA SER A 73 13.13 7.65 21.70
C SER A 73 14.11 7.02 22.69
N ARG A 74 15.03 6.17 22.18
CA ARG A 74 16.09 5.57 23.00
C ARG A 74 17.06 6.61 23.56
N ASN A 75 17.37 7.66 22.80
CA ASN A 75 18.28 8.72 23.25
C ASN A 75 17.84 10.10 22.76
N ARG A 76 16.97 10.75 23.53
CA ARG A 76 16.38 12.07 23.22
C ARG A 76 17.42 13.17 22.95
N ARG A 77 18.63 13.08 23.51
CA ARG A 77 19.69 14.08 23.34
C ARG A 77 20.43 13.92 22.01
N ALA A 78 20.42 12.73 21.42
CA ALA A 78 21.08 12.42 20.15
C ALA A 78 20.18 12.67 18.91
N ILE A 79 18.94 13.12 19.11
CA ILE A 79 18.02 13.40 17.99
C ILE A 79 18.59 14.52 17.11
N SER A 80 18.84 14.19 15.84
CA SER A 80 19.37 15.14 14.86
C SER A 80 18.31 16.18 14.46
N ARG A 81 18.51 17.44 14.87
CA ARG A 81 17.65 18.56 14.48
C ARG A 81 17.58 18.74 12.95
N ARG A 82 18.67 18.41 12.25
CA ARG A 82 18.73 18.45 10.79
C ARG A 82 17.77 17.44 10.16
N VAL A 83 17.74 16.21 10.68
CA VAL A 83 16.87 15.14 10.19
C VAL A 83 15.39 15.50 10.43
N VAL A 84 15.05 15.97 11.63
CA VAL A 84 13.68 16.38 11.95
C VAL A 84 13.24 17.58 11.12
N GLY A 85 14.11 18.60 10.98
CA GLY A 85 13.82 19.80 10.19
C GLY A 85 13.63 19.50 8.71
N TRP A 86 14.51 18.70 8.10
CA TRP A 86 14.35 18.29 6.69
C TRP A 86 13.23 17.28 6.48
N GLY A 87 12.98 16.39 7.43
CA GLY A 87 11.86 15.44 7.39
C GLY A 87 10.52 16.18 7.30
N LEU A 88 10.21 17.02 8.28
CA LEU A 88 8.98 17.81 8.29
C LEU A 88 8.95 18.84 7.16
N GLY A 89 10.07 19.53 6.91
CA GLY A 89 10.16 20.57 5.90
C GLY A 89 9.92 20.03 4.50
N SER A 90 10.55 18.91 4.14
CA SER A 90 10.34 18.29 2.82
C SER A 90 8.91 17.76 2.65
N GLN A 91 8.32 17.13 3.67
CA GLN A 91 6.93 16.71 3.63
C GLN A 91 5.98 17.90 3.44
N LEU A 92 6.21 19.02 4.14
CA LEU A 92 5.41 20.23 4.00
C LEU A 92 5.57 20.86 2.61
N VAL A 93 6.81 20.93 2.11
CA VAL A 93 7.10 21.45 0.76
C VAL A 93 6.40 20.60 -0.31
N PHE A 94 6.50 19.26 -0.23
CA PHE A 94 5.79 18.37 -1.14
C PHE A 94 4.28 18.52 -1.01
N ALA A 95 3.73 18.59 0.20
CA ALA A 95 2.30 18.79 0.41
C ALA A 95 1.80 20.11 -0.23
N ILE A 96 2.55 21.21 -0.07
CA ILE A 96 2.20 22.50 -0.67
C ILE A 96 2.32 22.43 -2.20
N LEU A 97 3.41 21.87 -2.71
CA LEU A 97 3.63 21.69 -4.14
C LEU A 97 2.46 20.92 -4.77
N VAL A 98 2.08 19.78 -4.19
CA VAL A 98 1.09 18.90 -4.80
C VAL A 98 -0.35 19.33 -4.54
N LEU A 99 -0.66 19.95 -3.38
CA LEU A 99 -2.06 20.30 -3.04
C LEU A 99 -2.40 21.76 -3.37
N ARG A 100 -1.47 22.70 -3.24
CA ARG A 100 -1.74 24.15 -3.38
C ARG A 100 -1.30 24.71 -4.72
N VAL A 101 -0.13 24.34 -5.22
CA VAL A 101 0.42 24.88 -6.47
C VAL A 101 -0.27 24.22 -7.66
N SER A 102 -0.77 25.02 -8.62
CA SER A 102 -1.46 24.54 -9.82
C SER A 102 -0.58 23.58 -10.63
N TYR A 103 0.65 24.00 -10.95
CA TYR A 103 1.60 23.17 -11.69
C TYR A 103 1.88 21.82 -11.01
N GLY A 104 1.96 21.79 -9.68
CA GLY A 104 2.16 20.54 -8.94
C GLY A 104 0.92 19.64 -8.96
N ARG A 105 -0.29 20.20 -8.82
CA ARG A 105 -1.54 19.45 -8.98
C ARG A 105 -1.66 18.84 -10.38
N ASP A 106 -1.34 19.62 -11.41
CA ASP A 106 -1.48 19.19 -12.80
C ASP A 106 -0.45 18.11 -13.15
N PHE A 107 0.80 18.28 -12.70
CA PHE A 107 1.85 17.28 -12.87
C PHE A 107 1.50 15.94 -12.19
N PHE A 108 1.04 15.97 -10.93
CA PHE A 108 0.67 14.74 -10.22
C PHE A 108 -0.64 14.12 -10.72
N SER A 109 -1.56 14.93 -11.24
CA SER A 109 -2.75 14.44 -11.95
C SER A 109 -2.36 13.70 -13.22
N TRP A 110 -1.46 14.28 -14.02
CA TRP A 110 -0.89 13.65 -15.21
C TRP A 110 -0.15 12.35 -14.87
N LEU A 111 0.65 12.35 -13.80
CA LEU A 111 1.35 11.16 -13.34
C LEU A 111 0.37 10.07 -12.90
N GLY A 112 -0.67 10.43 -12.14
CA GLY A 112 -1.74 9.53 -11.73
C GLY A 112 -2.47 8.92 -12.92
N ALA A 113 -2.86 9.75 -13.90
CA ALA A 113 -3.50 9.28 -15.13
C ALA A 113 -2.59 8.35 -15.95
N THR A 114 -1.30 8.64 -15.99
CA THR A 114 -0.30 7.78 -16.65
C THR A 114 -0.21 6.42 -15.96
N VAL A 115 -0.15 6.38 -14.63
CA VAL A 115 -0.17 5.12 -13.88
C VAL A 115 -1.47 4.36 -14.14
N THR A 116 -2.63 5.00 -14.03
CA THR A 116 -3.93 4.36 -14.31
C THR A 116 -3.99 3.79 -15.74
N LYS A 117 -3.44 4.50 -16.73
CA LYS A 117 -3.36 4.02 -18.11
C LYS A 117 -2.43 2.81 -18.23
N ILE A 118 -1.27 2.82 -17.58
CA ILE A 118 -0.38 1.66 -17.54
C ILE A 118 -1.12 0.45 -16.93
N LEU A 119 -1.85 0.65 -15.83
CA LEU A 119 -2.63 -0.41 -15.20
C LEU A 119 -3.75 -0.94 -16.07
N SER A 120 -4.36 -0.10 -16.92
CA SER A 120 -5.42 -0.57 -17.82
C SER A 120 -4.95 -1.64 -18.82
N PHE A 121 -3.65 -1.70 -19.15
CA PHE A 121 -3.12 -2.76 -20.01
C PHE A 121 -3.18 -4.14 -19.36
N SER A 122 -3.23 -4.22 -18.02
CA SER A 122 -3.39 -5.50 -17.32
C SER A 122 -4.73 -6.19 -17.63
N TYR A 123 -5.77 -5.42 -17.97
CA TYR A 123 -7.07 -5.97 -18.35
C TYR A 123 -7.01 -6.74 -19.67
N ALA A 124 -6.11 -6.41 -20.60
CA ALA A 124 -5.95 -7.19 -21.83
C ALA A 124 -5.46 -8.62 -21.52
N GLY A 125 -4.51 -8.75 -20.58
CA GLY A 125 -4.03 -10.04 -20.12
C GLY A 125 -5.10 -10.81 -19.33
N SER A 126 -5.85 -10.10 -18.47
CA SER A 126 -6.93 -10.72 -17.70
C SER A 126 -8.09 -11.19 -18.58
N GLU A 127 -8.56 -10.36 -19.52
CA GLU A 127 -9.61 -10.72 -20.48
C GLU A 127 -9.20 -11.91 -21.34
N PHE A 128 -7.94 -11.98 -21.78
CA PHE A 128 -7.46 -13.11 -22.54
C PHE A 128 -7.49 -14.43 -21.73
N VAL A 129 -7.04 -14.41 -20.48
CA VAL A 129 -6.93 -15.62 -19.65
C VAL A 129 -8.27 -16.04 -19.05
N PHE A 130 -9.07 -15.08 -18.59
CA PHE A 130 -10.29 -15.33 -17.82
C PHE A 130 -11.58 -15.00 -18.59
N GLY A 131 -11.50 -14.45 -19.80
CA GLY A 131 -12.68 -14.09 -20.58
C GLY A 131 -13.52 -13.01 -19.90
N GLU A 132 -14.85 -13.19 -19.93
CA GLU A 132 -15.82 -12.19 -19.45
C GLU A 132 -15.65 -11.82 -17.96
N ILE A 133 -15.17 -12.75 -17.13
CA ILE A 133 -14.98 -12.49 -15.70
C ILE A 133 -13.71 -11.67 -15.40
N GLY A 134 -12.78 -11.56 -16.36
CA GLY A 134 -11.54 -10.77 -16.27
C GLY A 134 -11.63 -9.38 -16.92
N LYS A 135 -12.71 -9.09 -17.64
CA LYS A 135 -12.92 -7.79 -18.31
C LYS A 135 -13.20 -6.67 -17.31
N GLN A 136 -12.67 -5.49 -17.61
CA GLN A 136 -12.90 -4.28 -16.81
C GLN A 136 -14.38 -3.89 -16.70
N HIS A 137 -15.14 -4.06 -17.78
CA HIS A 137 -16.56 -3.74 -17.87
C HIS A 137 -17.37 -5.02 -18.10
N SER A 138 -17.23 -5.98 -17.19
CA SER A 138 -17.95 -7.24 -17.26
C SER A 138 -19.46 -7.04 -17.06
N SER A 139 -20.25 -7.78 -17.82
CA SER A 139 -21.70 -7.89 -17.63
C SER A 139 -22.10 -8.52 -16.28
N LEU A 140 -21.18 -9.23 -15.63
CA LEU A 140 -21.38 -9.93 -14.36
C LEU A 140 -21.04 -9.07 -13.12
N GLY A 141 -20.70 -7.80 -13.33
CA GLY A 141 -20.23 -6.90 -12.28
C GLY A 141 -18.73 -7.02 -12.00
N VAL A 142 -18.28 -6.39 -10.91
CA VAL A 142 -16.85 -6.32 -10.57
C VAL A 142 -16.42 -7.58 -9.85
N ILE A 143 -15.59 -8.41 -10.52
CA ILE A 143 -15.04 -9.63 -9.94
C ILE A 143 -13.60 -9.37 -9.52
N PHE A 144 -13.42 -9.07 -8.24
CA PHE A 144 -12.16 -8.64 -7.65
C PHE A 144 -10.95 -9.51 -8.03
N ALA A 145 -11.05 -10.83 -7.82
CA ALA A 145 -9.93 -11.75 -7.98
C ALA A 145 -9.46 -11.92 -9.43
N PHE A 146 -10.34 -11.69 -10.40
CA PHE A 146 -10.01 -11.88 -11.82
C PHE A 146 -9.85 -10.55 -12.56
N GLN A 147 -10.45 -9.44 -12.11
CA GLN A 147 -10.31 -8.14 -12.80
C GLN A 147 -9.17 -7.31 -12.23
N ILE A 148 -9.07 -7.21 -10.90
CA ILE A 148 -8.19 -6.24 -10.23
C ILE A 148 -6.84 -6.88 -9.87
N MET A 149 -6.87 -8.12 -9.39
CA MET A 149 -5.68 -8.82 -8.90
C MET A 149 -4.60 -9.12 -9.98
N PRO A 150 -4.93 -9.39 -11.26
CA PRO A 150 -3.91 -9.53 -12.30
C PRO A 150 -3.03 -8.29 -12.52
N ALA A 151 -3.48 -7.10 -12.09
CA ALA A 151 -2.65 -5.90 -12.11
C ALA A 151 -1.38 -6.06 -11.26
N ILE A 152 -1.43 -6.84 -10.17
CA ILE A 152 -0.26 -7.15 -9.33
C ILE A 152 0.79 -7.91 -10.14
N ILE A 153 0.36 -8.94 -10.89
CA ILE A 153 1.25 -9.76 -11.74
C ILE A 153 1.92 -8.88 -12.80
N PHE A 154 1.11 -8.07 -13.50
CA PHE A 154 1.58 -7.18 -14.55
C PHE A 154 2.59 -6.15 -14.02
N VAL A 155 2.30 -5.51 -12.90
CA VAL A 155 3.19 -4.48 -12.34
C VAL A 155 4.48 -5.08 -11.79
N SER A 156 4.43 -6.26 -11.18
CA SER A 156 5.65 -6.97 -10.75
C SER A 156 6.54 -7.33 -11.95
N ALA A 157 5.96 -7.80 -13.06
CA ALA A 157 6.71 -8.04 -14.29
C ALA A 157 7.31 -6.76 -14.87
N LEU A 158 6.53 -5.67 -14.92
CA LEU A 158 6.99 -4.37 -15.40
C LEU A 158 8.16 -3.84 -14.57
N PHE A 159 8.06 -3.90 -13.24
CA PHE A 159 9.13 -3.46 -12.36
C PHE A 159 10.38 -4.31 -12.49
N ALA A 160 10.25 -5.63 -12.62
CA ALA A 160 11.40 -6.49 -12.89
C ALA A 160 12.10 -6.12 -14.20
N ILE A 161 11.36 -5.81 -15.27
CA ILE A 161 11.91 -5.29 -16.53
C ILE A 161 12.62 -3.95 -16.30
N MET A 162 12.00 -3.00 -15.62
CA MET A 162 12.60 -1.69 -15.34
C MET A 162 13.88 -1.79 -14.49
N TYR A 163 13.95 -2.78 -13.61
CA TYR A 163 15.16 -3.13 -12.87
C TYR A 163 16.24 -3.72 -13.76
N TYR A 164 15.91 -4.67 -14.63
CA TYR A 164 16.87 -5.23 -15.56
C TYR A 164 17.45 -4.16 -16.50
N LEU A 165 16.61 -3.25 -17.01
CA LEU A 165 17.00 -2.17 -17.91
C LEU A 165 17.84 -1.06 -17.25
N GLY A 166 17.91 -0.99 -15.92
CA GLY A 166 18.68 0.05 -15.23
C GLY A 166 17.89 1.32 -14.87
N ILE A 167 16.60 1.40 -15.24
CA ILE A 167 15.78 2.60 -15.05
C ILE A 167 15.54 2.86 -13.56
N MET A 168 15.19 1.81 -12.82
CA MET A 168 14.91 1.91 -11.38
C MET A 168 16.14 2.34 -10.60
N GLN A 169 17.32 1.88 -10.99
CA GLN A 169 18.58 2.23 -10.36
C GLN A 169 18.88 3.72 -10.48
N ILE A 170 18.56 4.35 -11.61
CA ILE A 170 18.72 5.80 -11.81
C ILE A 170 17.79 6.55 -10.86
N VAL A 171 16.50 6.17 -10.83
CA VAL A 171 15.49 6.81 -9.98
C VAL A 171 15.85 6.66 -8.50
N VAL A 172 16.14 5.44 -8.06
CA VAL A 172 16.50 5.12 -6.68
C VAL A 172 17.79 5.84 -6.25
N LYS A 173 18.81 5.90 -7.11
CA LYS A 173 20.04 6.66 -6.83
C LYS A 173 19.77 8.16 -6.72
N ALA A 174 18.88 8.73 -7.53
CA ALA A 174 18.50 10.15 -7.44
C ALA A 174 17.80 10.47 -6.10
N PHE A 175 16.83 9.66 -5.68
CA PHE A 175 16.16 9.81 -4.39
C PHE A 175 17.12 9.61 -3.22
N ALA A 176 17.97 8.57 -3.28
CA ALA A 176 18.96 8.30 -2.25
C ALA A 176 19.97 9.45 -2.09
N PHE A 177 20.43 10.01 -3.21
CA PHE A 177 21.29 11.19 -3.21
C PHE A 177 20.60 12.40 -2.57
N LEU A 178 19.34 12.67 -2.95
CA LEU A 178 18.57 13.77 -2.39
C LEU A 178 18.41 13.65 -0.88
N MET A 179 18.08 12.46 -0.37
CA MET A 179 17.92 12.19 1.06
C MET A 179 19.24 12.28 1.82
N ASN A 180 20.31 11.65 1.32
CA ASN A 180 21.64 11.73 1.92
C ASN A 180 22.12 13.19 2.00
N ARG A 181 21.96 13.96 0.91
CA ARG A 181 22.38 15.37 0.87
C ARG A 181 21.56 16.26 1.81
N SER A 182 20.24 16.07 1.88
CA SER A 182 19.35 16.90 2.71
C SER A 182 19.43 16.48 4.18
N MET A 183 19.06 15.24 4.48
CA MET A 183 18.89 14.72 5.85
C MET A 183 20.20 14.29 6.52
N GLY A 184 21.26 14.06 5.74
CA GLY A 184 22.54 13.57 6.26
C GLY A 184 22.52 12.08 6.66
N SER A 185 21.54 11.34 6.15
CA SER A 185 21.42 9.89 6.30
C SER A 185 22.53 9.15 5.57
N SER A 186 22.82 7.92 5.99
CA SER A 186 23.82 7.08 5.35
C SER A 186 23.41 6.71 3.92
N GLY A 187 24.37 6.37 3.06
CA GLY A 187 24.08 6.00 1.68
C GLY A 187 23.24 4.73 1.58
N ALA A 188 23.49 3.73 2.43
CA ALA A 188 22.73 2.48 2.40
C ALA A 188 21.29 2.66 2.91
N GLU A 189 21.06 3.34 4.04
CA GLU A 189 19.68 3.53 4.51
C GLU A 189 18.87 4.42 3.55
N SER A 190 19.51 5.44 2.95
CA SER A 190 18.87 6.30 1.94
C SER A 190 18.52 5.52 0.68
N LEU A 191 19.40 4.60 0.24
CA LEU A 191 19.12 3.73 -0.89
C LEU A 191 17.96 2.79 -0.61
N ASN A 192 17.92 2.19 0.58
CA ASN A 192 16.83 1.31 0.97
C ASN A 192 15.50 2.05 1.04
N VAL A 193 15.47 3.25 1.65
CA VAL A 193 14.25 4.07 1.71
C VAL A 193 13.80 4.44 0.29
N ALA A 194 14.72 4.87 -0.57
CA ALA A 194 14.42 5.20 -1.96
C ALA A 194 13.90 3.99 -2.75
N ALA A 195 14.48 2.82 -2.53
CA ALA A 195 14.03 1.57 -3.12
C ALA A 195 12.62 1.19 -2.63
N SER A 196 12.35 1.35 -1.33
CA SER A 196 11.07 1.01 -0.68
C SER A 196 9.88 1.84 -1.18
N ILE A 197 10.12 2.99 -1.83
CA ILE A 197 9.07 3.76 -2.51
C ILE A 197 8.39 2.93 -3.61
N PHE A 198 9.14 2.03 -4.25
CA PHE A 198 8.68 1.25 -5.39
C PHE A 198 8.64 -0.26 -5.10
N MET A 199 9.60 -0.74 -4.32
CA MET A 199 9.79 -2.14 -3.96
C MET A 199 9.08 -2.49 -2.66
N GLY A 200 8.74 -3.78 -2.49
CA GLY A 200 8.22 -4.28 -1.22
C GLY A 200 9.26 -4.36 -0.11
N GLN A 201 8.79 -4.60 1.11
CA GLN A 201 9.61 -4.75 2.33
C GLN A 201 10.69 -5.85 2.25
N THR A 202 10.50 -6.85 1.40
CA THR A 202 11.46 -7.95 1.19
C THR A 202 12.47 -7.67 0.07
N GLU A 203 12.11 -6.81 -0.88
CA GLU A 203 12.89 -6.51 -2.09
C GLU A 203 13.83 -5.32 -1.89
N ALA A 204 13.36 -4.27 -1.20
CA ALA A 204 14.14 -3.07 -0.96
C ALA A 204 15.46 -3.35 -0.22
N PRO A 205 15.51 -4.20 0.84
CA PRO A 205 16.75 -4.52 1.55
C PRO A 205 17.78 -5.27 0.69
N LEU A 206 17.35 -5.96 -0.38
CA LEU A 206 18.28 -6.66 -1.28
C LEU A 206 19.19 -5.68 -2.02
N THR A 207 18.74 -4.45 -2.24
CA THR A 207 19.55 -3.40 -2.85
C THR A 207 20.77 -3.03 -2.00
N ILE A 208 20.73 -3.29 -0.69
CA ILE A 208 21.79 -2.96 0.26
C ILE A 208 22.35 -4.18 0.98
N ARG A 209 22.10 -5.39 0.46
CA ARG A 209 22.46 -6.65 1.10
C ARG A 209 23.91 -6.72 1.63
N PRO A 210 24.94 -6.22 0.92
CA PRO A 210 26.33 -6.26 1.41
C PRO A 210 26.60 -5.39 2.66
N PHE A 211 25.71 -4.44 2.96
CA PHE A 211 25.84 -3.51 4.08
C PHE A 211 25.02 -3.93 5.29
N LEU A 212 23.93 -4.69 5.11
CA LEU A 212 23.02 -5.12 6.20
C LEU A 212 23.74 -5.69 7.43
N PRO A 213 24.75 -6.58 7.31
CA PRO A 213 25.41 -7.16 8.49
C PRO A 213 26.25 -6.16 9.30
N ARG A 214 26.58 -4.99 8.71
CA ARG A 214 27.49 -3.99 9.26
C ARG A 214 26.81 -2.65 9.53
N MET A 215 25.49 -2.60 9.39
CA MET A 215 24.69 -1.42 9.69
C MET A 215 24.66 -1.12 11.18
N THR A 216 24.59 0.15 11.53
CA THR A 216 24.28 0.56 12.91
C THR A 216 22.82 0.20 13.25
N LEU A 217 22.48 0.17 14.55
CA LEU A 217 21.09 -0.04 14.97
C LEU A 217 20.14 1.02 14.43
N SER A 218 20.61 2.25 14.28
CA SER A 218 19.82 3.35 13.73
C SER A 218 19.60 3.18 12.23
N GLU A 219 20.61 2.75 11.46
CA GLU A 219 20.44 2.40 10.04
C GLU A 219 19.46 1.23 9.86
N LEU A 220 19.59 0.18 10.68
CA LEU A 220 18.71 -0.98 10.63
C LEU A 220 17.26 -0.61 11.00
N MET A 221 17.07 0.26 12.00
CA MET A 221 15.76 0.81 12.36
C MET A 221 15.15 1.57 11.19
N THR A 222 15.93 2.37 10.45
CA THR A 222 15.46 3.04 9.22
C THR A 222 15.02 2.02 8.17
N VAL A 223 15.80 0.96 7.95
CA VAL A 223 15.47 -0.10 6.97
C VAL A 223 14.15 -0.80 7.33
N MET A 224 13.99 -1.20 8.59
CA MET A 224 12.77 -1.86 9.07
C MET A 224 11.56 -0.92 9.01
N THR A 225 11.72 0.33 9.46
CA THR A 225 10.64 1.33 9.42
C THR A 225 10.23 1.61 7.97
N ALA A 226 11.17 1.67 7.03
CA ALA A 226 10.89 1.88 5.62
C ALA A 226 10.02 0.76 5.02
N GLY A 227 10.35 -0.49 5.33
CA GLY A 227 9.57 -1.64 4.86
C GLY A 227 8.13 -1.64 5.37
N MET A 228 7.90 -1.14 6.60
CA MET A 228 6.56 -1.08 7.20
C MET A 228 5.78 0.18 6.80
N ALA A 229 6.46 1.28 6.52
CA ALA A 229 5.83 2.56 6.21
C ALA A 229 5.42 2.69 4.74
N HIS A 230 6.14 2.04 3.82
CA HIS A 230 5.88 2.14 2.39
C HIS A 230 4.98 1.02 1.88
N VAL A 231 4.36 1.26 0.73
CA VAL A 231 3.56 0.27 -0.02
C VAL A 231 4.30 -0.02 -1.31
N SER A 232 4.41 -1.30 -1.69
CA SER A 232 5.01 -1.67 -2.99
C SER A 232 4.18 -1.11 -4.15
N GLY A 233 4.82 -0.79 -5.28
CA GLY A 233 4.07 -0.28 -6.43
C GLY A 233 3.07 -1.31 -6.99
N SER A 234 3.33 -2.60 -6.82
CA SER A 234 2.40 -3.69 -7.17
C SER A 234 1.11 -3.66 -6.34
N ILE A 235 1.17 -3.37 -5.05
CA ILE A 235 -0.02 -3.23 -4.19
C ILE A 235 -0.69 -1.86 -4.42
N MET A 236 0.10 -0.80 -4.65
CA MET A 236 -0.44 0.51 -5.02
C MET A 236 -1.31 0.43 -6.28
N ALA A 237 -0.92 -0.40 -7.25
CA ALA A 237 -1.72 -0.65 -8.44
C ALA A 237 -3.08 -1.29 -8.13
N ALA A 238 -3.12 -2.26 -7.22
CA ALA A 238 -4.37 -2.83 -6.75
C ALA A 238 -5.26 -1.78 -6.07
N TYR A 239 -4.67 -0.88 -5.28
CA TYR A 239 -5.40 0.25 -4.67
C TYR A 239 -5.98 1.23 -5.69
N ILE A 240 -5.25 1.54 -6.75
CA ILE A 240 -5.76 2.38 -7.85
C ILE A 240 -6.91 1.68 -8.56
N ALA A 241 -6.78 0.38 -8.81
CA ALA A 241 -7.82 -0.42 -9.43
C ALA A 241 -9.07 -0.61 -8.53
N PHE A 242 -8.93 -0.44 -7.20
CA PHE A 242 -10.07 -0.30 -6.28
C PHE A 242 -10.78 1.06 -6.36
N GLY A 243 -10.31 1.98 -7.18
CA GLY A 243 -10.87 3.33 -7.30
C GLY A 243 -10.26 4.35 -6.35
N ILE A 244 -9.18 4.01 -5.63
CA ILE A 244 -8.43 5.00 -4.87
C ILE A 244 -7.68 5.91 -5.84
N GLU A 245 -7.79 7.22 -5.64
CA GLU A 245 -7.21 8.19 -6.56
C GLU A 245 -5.67 8.05 -6.60
N ALA A 246 -5.13 7.72 -7.78
CA ALA A 246 -3.70 7.52 -8.00
C ALA A 246 -2.85 8.72 -7.56
N ARG A 247 -3.37 9.94 -7.76
CA ARG A 247 -2.73 11.18 -7.30
C ARG A 247 -2.47 11.16 -5.80
N HIS A 248 -3.43 10.75 -4.98
CA HIS A 248 -3.28 10.71 -3.53
C HIS A 248 -2.29 9.63 -3.09
N LEU A 249 -2.33 8.45 -3.71
CA LEU A 249 -1.39 7.36 -3.42
C LEU A 249 0.05 7.74 -3.77
N LEU A 250 0.29 8.28 -4.97
CA LEU A 250 1.61 8.71 -5.41
C LEU A 250 2.18 9.82 -4.52
N THR A 251 1.33 10.77 -4.12
CA THR A 251 1.72 11.85 -3.20
C THR A 251 2.10 11.29 -1.83
N ALA A 252 1.28 10.38 -1.29
CA ALA A 252 1.54 9.76 0.01
C ALA A 252 2.85 8.97 0.01
N VAL A 253 3.06 8.11 -0.99
CA VAL A 253 4.26 7.27 -1.11
C VAL A 253 5.55 8.10 -1.17
N ILE A 254 5.57 9.21 -1.93
CA ILE A 254 6.75 10.09 -2.00
C ILE A 254 6.98 10.83 -0.67
N MET A 255 5.91 11.29 -0.02
CA MET A 255 6.01 11.98 1.27
C MET A 255 6.40 11.05 2.43
N THR A 256 6.15 9.75 2.31
CA THR A 256 6.51 8.75 3.32
C THR A 256 8.02 8.55 3.42
N ALA A 257 8.79 8.72 2.35
CA ALA A 257 10.24 8.53 2.36
C ALA A 257 10.98 9.42 3.39
N PRO A 258 10.87 10.76 3.34
CA PRO A 258 11.48 11.62 4.36
C PRO A 258 10.83 11.44 5.74
N GLY A 259 9.52 11.16 5.82
CA GLY A 259 8.83 10.89 7.08
C GLY A 259 9.34 9.64 7.80
N THR A 260 9.68 8.61 7.03
CA THR A 260 10.24 7.34 7.52
C THR A 260 11.60 7.57 8.14
N ILE A 261 12.53 8.25 7.42
CA ILE A 261 13.86 8.55 7.96
C ILE A 261 13.72 9.40 9.22
N MET A 262 12.84 10.39 9.19
CA MET A 262 12.59 11.24 10.35
C MET A 262 12.13 10.43 11.57
N MET A 263 11.08 9.62 11.43
CA MET A 263 10.53 8.86 12.56
C MET A 263 11.51 7.79 13.05
N ALA A 264 12.19 7.09 12.15
CA ALA A 264 13.20 6.10 12.50
C ALA A 264 14.34 6.73 13.31
N LYS A 265 14.87 7.88 12.86
CA LYS A 265 15.96 8.60 13.56
C LYS A 265 15.51 9.35 14.81
N ILE A 266 14.21 9.58 14.99
CA ILE A 266 13.66 10.05 16.28
C ILE A 266 13.64 8.88 17.28
N LEU A 267 13.13 7.71 16.86
CA LEU A 267 12.98 6.54 17.73
C LEU A 267 14.35 5.94 18.12
N GLU A 268 15.23 5.73 17.14
CA GLU A 268 16.59 5.22 17.33
C GLU A 268 17.59 6.19 16.67
N PRO A 269 18.01 7.26 17.38
CA PRO A 269 18.95 8.25 16.83
C PRO A 269 20.33 7.65 16.53
N GLU A 270 20.99 8.19 15.50
CA GLU A 270 22.32 7.73 15.09
C GLU A 270 23.39 8.12 16.11
N THR A 271 23.92 7.14 16.83
CA THR A 271 25.05 7.32 17.77
C THR A 271 26.36 6.74 17.22
N GLY A 272 26.31 5.94 16.15
CA GLY A 272 27.48 5.32 15.53
C GLY A 272 28.03 6.12 14.35
N VAL A 273 29.03 5.54 13.68
CA VAL A 273 29.55 6.03 12.40
C VAL A 273 29.19 5.02 11.32
N PRO A 274 28.19 5.32 10.46
CA PRO A 274 27.86 4.45 9.34
C PRO A 274 29.04 4.25 8.39
N GLU A 275 29.27 3.02 7.92
CA GLU A 275 30.28 2.72 6.89
C GLU A 275 30.00 3.49 5.59
N THR A 276 28.73 3.80 5.34
CA THR A 276 28.24 4.39 4.10
C THR A 276 27.98 5.89 4.19
N ARG A 277 28.56 6.54 5.20
CA ARG A 277 28.41 7.98 5.44
C ARG A 277 29.05 8.77 4.29
N GLY A 278 28.30 9.72 3.71
CA GLY A 278 28.75 10.50 2.56
C GLY A 278 28.39 9.91 1.19
N GLY A 279 27.73 8.74 1.17
CA GLY A 279 27.19 8.13 -0.05
C GLY A 279 27.87 6.82 -0.41
N VAL A 280 27.22 6.06 -1.30
CA VAL A 280 27.71 4.76 -1.77
C VAL A 280 27.48 4.63 -3.27
N LYS A 281 28.48 4.11 -3.97
CA LYS A 281 28.28 3.48 -5.27
C LYS A 281 27.78 2.06 -5.02
N VAL A 282 26.46 1.92 -4.88
CA VAL A 282 25.87 0.58 -4.84
C VAL A 282 25.63 0.13 -6.26
N ASP A 283 26.35 -0.93 -6.65
CA ASP A 283 25.99 -1.72 -7.81
C ASP A 283 24.91 -2.70 -7.38
N ILE A 284 23.69 -2.45 -7.86
CA ILE A 284 22.57 -3.35 -7.68
C ILE A 284 22.80 -4.51 -8.66
N PRO A 285 23.07 -5.73 -8.17
CA PRO A 285 23.43 -6.84 -9.03
C PRO A 285 22.27 -7.16 -9.99
N ARG A 286 22.59 -7.33 -11.27
CA ARG A 286 21.65 -7.85 -12.27
C ARG A 286 21.61 -9.36 -12.10
N THR A 287 20.47 -9.89 -11.65
CA THR A 287 20.28 -11.33 -11.46
C THR A 287 19.80 -12.03 -12.72
N ASP A 288 19.21 -11.30 -13.66
CA ASP A 288 18.52 -11.87 -14.81
C ASP A 288 19.42 -11.88 -16.05
N VAL A 289 19.24 -12.90 -16.90
CA VAL A 289 20.05 -13.09 -18.11
C VAL A 289 19.62 -12.16 -19.24
N ASN A 290 18.33 -11.87 -19.34
CA ASN A 290 17.75 -11.00 -20.35
C ASN A 290 16.41 -10.37 -19.90
N VAL A 291 15.84 -9.48 -20.71
CA VAL A 291 14.57 -8.78 -20.40
C VAL A 291 13.41 -9.75 -20.22
N LEU A 292 13.35 -10.83 -21.01
CA LEU A 292 12.27 -11.81 -20.95
C LEU A 292 12.38 -12.66 -19.68
N ASP A 293 13.59 -13.01 -19.28
CA ASP A 293 13.89 -13.68 -18.01
C ASP A 293 13.47 -12.80 -16.81
N ALA A 294 13.82 -11.51 -16.83
CA ALA A 294 13.37 -10.56 -15.82
C ALA A 294 11.83 -10.47 -15.75
N ALA A 295 11.16 -10.41 -16.91
CA ALA A 295 9.70 -10.40 -16.98
C ALA A 295 9.08 -11.68 -16.40
N ALA A 296 9.64 -12.84 -16.72
CA ALA A 296 9.16 -14.14 -16.23
C ALA A 296 9.33 -14.24 -14.70
N ARG A 297 10.49 -13.86 -14.17
CA ARG A 297 10.74 -13.80 -12.72
C ARG A 297 9.74 -12.86 -12.03
N GLY A 298 9.60 -11.63 -12.54
CA GLY A 298 8.64 -10.65 -11.99
C GLY A 298 7.19 -11.13 -12.05
N THR A 299 6.81 -11.88 -13.08
CA THR A 299 5.50 -12.51 -13.21
C THR A 299 5.27 -13.56 -12.12
N SER A 300 6.25 -14.41 -11.85
CA SER A 300 6.16 -15.44 -10.81
C SER A 300 6.05 -14.84 -9.41
N GLU A 301 6.88 -13.84 -9.09
CA GLU A 301 6.81 -13.10 -7.82
C GLU A 301 5.46 -12.40 -7.66
N GLY A 302 4.98 -11.76 -8.74
CA GLY A 302 3.66 -11.14 -8.77
C GLY A 302 2.51 -12.13 -8.56
N LEU A 303 2.60 -13.34 -9.12
CA LEU A 303 1.61 -14.40 -8.92
C LEU A 303 1.57 -14.86 -7.46
N HIS A 304 2.73 -15.10 -6.84
CA HIS A 304 2.78 -15.46 -5.43
C HIS A 304 2.22 -14.37 -4.54
N LEU A 305 2.55 -13.10 -4.80
CA LEU A 305 1.99 -11.97 -4.08
C LEU A 305 0.46 -11.90 -4.24
N MET A 306 -0.03 -12.06 -5.47
CA MET A 306 -1.46 -12.07 -5.77
C MET A 306 -2.20 -13.17 -4.98
N LEU A 307 -1.69 -14.40 -5.01
CA LEU A 307 -2.28 -15.54 -4.28
C LEU A 307 -2.29 -15.30 -2.77
N ASN A 308 -1.20 -14.75 -2.22
CA ASN A 308 -1.12 -14.41 -0.81
C ASN A 308 -2.16 -13.34 -0.42
N VAL A 309 -2.33 -12.29 -1.23
CA VAL A 309 -3.34 -11.25 -0.99
C VAL A 309 -4.75 -11.83 -1.02
N ILE A 310 -5.07 -12.67 -2.01
CA ILE A 310 -6.39 -13.33 -2.10
C ILE A 310 -6.63 -14.20 -0.86
N ALA A 311 -5.67 -15.04 -0.48
CA ALA A 311 -5.79 -15.90 0.69
C ALA A 311 -5.98 -15.10 1.99
N MET A 312 -5.19 -14.03 2.18
CA MET A 312 -5.30 -13.16 3.35
C MET A 312 -6.66 -12.46 3.41
N LEU A 313 -7.17 -11.92 2.30
CA LEU A 313 -8.47 -11.25 2.28
C LEU A 313 -9.62 -12.21 2.58
N ILE A 314 -9.64 -13.40 1.97
CA ILE A 314 -10.65 -14.43 2.25
C ILE A 314 -10.64 -14.78 3.74
N SER A 315 -9.45 -15.07 4.29
CA SER A 315 -9.31 -15.46 5.69
C SER A 315 -9.71 -14.34 6.64
N PHE A 316 -9.20 -13.13 6.46
CA PHE A 316 -9.42 -12.03 7.41
C PHE A 316 -10.86 -11.50 7.36
N ILE A 317 -11.48 -11.42 6.18
CA ILE A 317 -12.89 -11.02 6.08
C ILE A 317 -13.79 -12.06 6.75
N ALA A 318 -13.52 -13.36 6.55
CA ALA A 318 -14.26 -14.43 7.22
C ALA A 318 -14.07 -14.38 8.75
N LEU A 319 -12.85 -14.13 9.23
CA LEU A 319 -12.57 -13.98 10.66
C LEU A 319 -13.29 -12.76 11.25
N ILE A 320 -13.32 -11.62 10.55
CA ILE A 320 -14.08 -10.44 10.98
C ILE A 320 -15.57 -10.77 11.04
N ALA A 321 -16.12 -11.47 10.05
CA ALA A 321 -17.52 -11.90 10.05
C ALA A 321 -17.84 -12.83 11.23
N LEU A 322 -16.94 -13.76 11.56
CA LEU A 322 -17.06 -14.64 12.72
C LEU A 322 -17.08 -13.84 14.04
N VAL A 323 -16.15 -12.90 14.20
CA VAL A 323 -16.09 -12.03 15.39
C VAL A 323 -17.35 -11.17 15.49
N ASN A 324 -17.84 -10.63 14.37
CA ASN A 324 -19.09 -9.88 14.34
C ASN A 324 -20.31 -10.74 14.71
N GLY A 325 -20.34 -12.00 14.27
CA GLY A 325 -21.38 -12.95 14.70
C GLY A 325 -21.37 -13.18 16.20
N LEU A 326 -20.18 -13.32 16.81
CA LEU A 326 -20.04 -13.43 18.26
C LEU A 326 -20.47 -12.15 18.98
N PHE A 327 -20.09 -10.98 18.45
CA PHE A 327 -20.45 -9.69 19.03
C PHE A 327 -21.96 -9.46 18.98
N GLY A 328 -22.61 -9.78 17.85
CA GLY A 328 -24.06 -9.73 17.72
C GLY A 328 -24.78 -10.65 18.71
N TRP A 329 -24.25 -11.86 18.95
CA TRP A 329 -24.81 -12.77 19.95
C TRP A 329 -24.71 -12.19 21.38
N ILE A 330 -23.56 -11.62 21.75
CA ILE A 330 -23.36 -10.98 23.05
C ILE A 330 -24.26 -9.74 23.19
N HIS A 331 -24.37 -8.92 22.13
CA HIS A 331 -25.22 -7.73 22.12
C HIS A 331 -26.70 -8.06 22.38
N GLY A 332 -27.19 -9.18 21.82
CA GLY A 332 -28.55 -9.64 22.06
C GLY A 332 -28.86 -9.96 23.53
N VAL A 333 -27.84 -10.33 24.32
CA VAL A 333 -27.95 -10.56 25.77
C VAL A 333 -27.64 -9.29 26.56
N VAL A 334 -26.74 -8.46 26.04
CA VAL A 334 -26.18 -7.27 26.69
C VAL A 334 -26.32 -6.06 25.76
N PRO A 335 -27.42 -5.30 25.83
CA PRO A 335 -27.73 -4.24 24.87
C PRO A 335 -26.72 -3.08 24.80
N TRP A 336 -25.82 -2.96 25.77
CA TRP A 336 -24.77 -1.93 25.76
C TRP A 336 -23.45 -2.38 25.11
N PHE A 337 -23.29 -3.69 24.83
CA PHE A 337 -22.09 -4.21 24.17
C PHE A 337 -22.09 -3.82 22.67
N PRO A 338 -20.97 -3.58 22.00
CA PRO A 338 -20.98 -3.23 20.57
C PRO A 338 -21.35 -4.41 19.66
N GLU A 339 -22.20 -4.16 18.66
CA GLU A 339 -22.68 -5.17 17.71
C GLU A 339 -21.60 -5.69 16.74
N THR A 340 -20.58 -4.87 16.46
CA THR A 340 -19.56 -5.21 15.46
C THR A 340 -18.16 -4.81 15.92
N LEU A 341 -17.16 -5.53 15.43
CA LEU A 341 -15.75 -5.23 15.62
C LEU A 341 -15.39 -3.84 15.06
N GLN A 342 -16.03 -3.44 13.95
CA GLN A 342 -15.87 -2.13 13.34
C GLN A 342 -16.22 -1.01 14.32
N THR A 343 -17.27 -1.17 15.13
CA THR A 343 -17.65 -0.19 16.16
C THR A 343 -16.58 -0.07 17.25
N VAL A 344 -16.03 -1.20 17.72
CA VAL A 344 -14.95 -1.21 18.73
C VAL A 344 -13.70 -0.54 18.20
N LEU A 345 -13.25 -0.92 17.00
CA LEU A 345 -12.10 -0.30 16.35
C LEU A 345 -12.37 1.20 16.10
N GLY A 346 -13.60 1.55 15.72
CA GLY A 346 -14.05 2.93 15.62
C GLY A 346 -13.81 3.70 16.92
N TRP A 347 -14.24 3.18 18.07
CA TRP A 347 -14.03 3.84 19.37
C TRP A 347 -12.54 3.96 19.74
N ILE A 348 -11.76 2.91 19.52
CA ILE A 348 -10.32 2.88 19.85
C ILE A 348 -9.54 3.88 18.99
N PHE A 349 -9.81 3.92 17.68
CA PHE A 349 -9.04 4.71 16.71
C PHE A 349 -9.63 6.11 16.46
N ARG A 350 -10.84 6.43 16.94
CA ARG A 350 -11.44 7.77 16.80
C ARG A 350 -10.55 8.92 17.33
N PRO A 351 -9.89 8.81 18.50
CA PRO A 351 -8.97 9.85 18.96
C PRO A 351 -7.79 10.05 18.00
N ILE A 352 -7.26 8.95 17.45
CA ILE A 352 -6.14 8.99 16.50
C ILE A 352 -6.58 9.65 15.18
N ALA A 353 -7.75 9.29 14.66
CA ALA A 353 -8.33 9.91 13.46
C ALA A 353 -8.57 11.42 13.64
N TRP A 354 -9.07 11.82 14.82
CA TRP A 354 -9.29 13.22 15.14
C TRP A 354 -7.99 14.03 15.20
N VAL A 355 -6.95 13.46 15.82
CA VAL A 355 -5.59 14.02 15.83
C VAL A 355 -5.04 14.16 14.41
N MET A 356 -5.36 13.26 13.49
CA MET A 356 -5.01 13.37 12.07
C MET A 356 -5.86 14.39 11.29
N GLY A 357 -6.80 15.08 11.94
CA GLY A 357 -7.61 16.14 11.34
C GLY A 357 -8.91 15.69 10.70
N VAL A 358 -9.40 14.48 11.03
CA VAL A 358 -10.75 14.02 10.70
C VAL A 358 -11.77 14.66 11.65
N PRO A 359 -12.91 15.19 11.16
CA PRO A 359 -13.96 15.69 12.03
C PRO A 359 -14.44 14.63 13.03
N TRP A 360 -14.86 15.06 14.22
CA TRP A 360 -15.25 14.13 15.28
C TRP A 360 -16.58 13.41 15.01
N HIS A 361 -17.45 13.99 14.18
CA HIS A 361 -18.80 13.52 13.92
C HIS A 361 -18.87 12.42 12.87
#